data_AF-A0AAD4NBJ1-F1
#
_entry.id   AF-A0AAD4NBJ1-F1
#
_cell.length_a   1.000
_cell.length_b   1.000
_cell.length_c   1.000
_cell.angle_alpha   90.00
_cell.angle_beta   90.00
_cell.angle_gamma   90.00
#
_symmetry.space_group_name_H-M   'P 1'
#
loop_
_entity.id
_entity.type
_entity.pdbx_description
1 polymer ?
#
loop_
_entity_poly.entity_id
_entity_poly.type
_entity_poly.pdbx_seq_one_letter_code
_entity_poly.pdbx_strand_id
1 'polypeptide(L)'
;MTSSNQSALMGGQSSSVQEDMRILFDRGDIKILVVTSVAEEGIDIKQCNLIIKYNNVGSERTMIQRRGRARDKNSKAILLALDSGVEQQEFENFKKEQMMQECIKDLQAQTDDAMRKMISDTTERLKRQMEERKAQEQDLRNRLKERKYELKCRVCSSVISKSMEVRRIAESSYVCCDKTVWKRTEIILTKRPTKLNHVINCAEWVCKCGQALGTVLRYSNVTFPAFRAQCINLKCIGDDDSGEEIRNVKWGDIQKQHFNVDPITIQDIKNMANALKYDDKSREIETNLEARETMANQIEIDKYKERSRRQKEHITLEE
;
A
#
# COMPACT_ATOMS: atom_id res chain seq x y z
N MET A 1 7.88 -7.42 16.81
CA MET A 1 7.48 -7.56 15.39
C MET A 1 6.51 -6.43 15.05
N THR A 2 6.80 -5.64 14.02
CA THR A 2 6.03 -4.44 13.62
C THR A 2 5.70 -4.46 12.13
N SER A 3 4.88 -3.50 11.65
CA SER A 3 4.33 -3.52 10.29
C SER A 3 5.36 -3.22 9.21
N SER A 4 5.15 -3.80 8.03
CA SER A 4 5.89 -3.48 6.80
C SER A 4 5.41 -2.19 6.13
N ASN A 5 4.27 -1.64 6.55
CA ASN A 5 3.68 -0.43 5.97
C ASN A 5 4.25 0.86 6.57
N GLN A 6 5.02 0.76 7.66
CA GLN A 6 5.68 1.88 8.30
C GLN A 6 7.14 1.98 7.81
N SER A 7 7.68 3.20 7.70
CA SER A 7 9.07 3.37 7.28
C SER A 7 10.03 2.78 8.31
N ALA A 8 11.20 2.31 7.87
CA ALA A 8 12.23 1.76 8.75
C ALA A 8 12.71 2.79 9.80
N LEU A 9 12.73 4.08 9.43
CA LEU A 9 13.04 5.21 10.32
C LEU A 9 12.02 5.36 11.46
N MET A 10 10.78 4.92 11.26
CA MET A 10 9.70 4.93 12.24
C MET A 10 9.47 3.54 12.86
N GLY A 11 10.47 2.64 12.80
CA GLY A 11 10.42 1.33 13.42
C GLY A 11 9.64 0.26 12.64
N GLY A 12 9.33 0.49 11.36
CA GLY A 12 8.74 -0.52 10.49
C GLY A 12 9.71 -1.66 10.16
N GLN A 13 9.20 -2.88 10.09
CA GLN A 13 9.97 -4.08 9.78
C GLN A 13 9.55 -4.63 8.43
N SER A 14 10.52 -4.94 7.55
CA SER A 14 10.22 -5.62 6.29
C SER A 14 9.66 -7.02 6.54
N SER A 15 8.87 -7.54 5.60
CA SER A 15 8.28 -8.89 5.71
C SER A 15 9.34 -9.99 5.89
N SER A 16 10.57 -9.79 5.40
CA SER A 16 11.70 -10.71 5.67
C SER A 16 12.10 -10.75 7.14
N VAL A 17 12.16 -9.60 7.82
CA VAL A 17 12.53 -9.54 9.25
C VAL A 17 11.43 -10.13 10.11
N GLN A 18 10.17 -9.92 9.73
CA GLN A 18 9.02 -10.53 10.39
C GLN A 18 9.07 -12.06 10.30
N GLU A 19 9.35 -12.60 9.10
CA GLU A 19 9.49 -14.04 8.88
C GLU A 19 10.65 -14.66 9.67
N ASP A 20 11.79 -13.98 9.74
CA ASP A 20 12.94 -14.45 10.51
C ASP A 20 12.63 -14.54 12.01
N MET A 21 11.98 -13.51 12.56
CA MET A 21 11.54 -13.51 13.96
C MET A 21 10.52 -14.61 14.24
N ARG A 22 9.64 -14.90 13.27
CA ARG A 22 8.67 -15.99 13.34
C ARG A 22 9.37 -17.34 13.40
N ILE A 23 10.34 -17.60 12.51
CA ILE A 23 11.11 -18.86 12.49
C ILE A 23 11.88 -19.07 13.81
N LEU A 24 12.52 -18.02 14.33
CA LEU A 24 13.24 -18.11 15.62
C LEU A 24 12.29 -18.41 16.79
N PHE A 25 11.09 -17.84 16.77
CA PHE A 25 10.07 -18.15 17.76
C PHE A 25 9.54 -19.59 17.62
N ASP A 26 9.26 -20.02 16.39
CA ASP A 26 8.76 -21.37 16.06
C ASP A 26 9.77 -22.49 16.40
N ARG A 27 11.06 -22.16 16.47
CA ARG A 27 12.15 -23.05 16.90
C ARG A 27 12.37 -23.05 18.42
N GLY A 28 11.80 -22.08 19.13
CA GLY A 28 12.03 -21.87 20.56
C GLY A 28 13.33 -21.13 20.90
N ASP A 29 14.09 -20.66 19.90
CA ASP A 29 15.26 -19.80 20.09
C ASP A 29 14.84 -18.48 20.76
N ILE A 30 13.64 -18.01 20.44
CA ILE A 30 12.97 -16.90 21.11
C ILE A 30 11.72 -17.44 21.80
N LYS A 31 11.62 -17.24 23.12
CA LYS A 31 10.47 -17.70 23.93
C LYS A 31 9.33 -16.69 24.04
N ILE A 32 9.61 -15.41 23.78
CA ILE A 32 8.65 -14.31 23.92
C ILE A 32 8.69 -13.47 22.64
N LEU A 33 7.55 -13.36 21.98
CA LEU A 33 7.41 -12.52 20.79
C LEU A 33 6.46 -11.35 21.10
N VAL A 34 7.00 -10.14 21.11
CA VAL A 34 6.21 -8.91 21.24
C VAL A 34 5.80 -8.44 19.85
N VAL A 35 4.51 -8.24 19.60
CA VAL A 35 3.96 -7.95 18.27
C VAL A 35 2.96 -6.79 18.32
N THR A 36 2.88 -6.02 17.24
CA THR A 36 1.74 -5.12 17.01
C THR A 36 0.57 -5.89 16.35
N SER A 37 -0.48 -5.19 15.92
CA SER A 37 -1.64 -5.76 15.20
C SER A 37 -1.29 -6.60 13.95
N VAL A 38 -0.04 -6.54 13.51
CA VAL A 38 0.49 -7.30 12.35
C VAL A 38 0.45 -8.81 12.57
N ALA A 39 0.52 -9.29 13.81
CA ALA A 39 0.38 -10.72 14.10
C ALA A 39 -1.09 -11.18 14.13
N GLU A 40 -2.04 -10.27 14.01
CA GLU A 40 -3.47 -10.59 14.06
C GLU A 40 -3.97 -11.11 12.73
N GLU A 41 -3.48 -10.54 11.62
CA GLU A 41 -3.88 -10.90 10.27
C GLU A 41 -2.66 -11.39 9.47
N GLY A 42 -2.74 -12.61 8.95
CA GLY A 42 -1.87 -13.09 7.87
C GLY A 42 -0.49 -13.65 8.24
N ILE A 43 -0.05 -13.59 9.50
CA ILE A 43 1.20 -14.25 9.94
C ILE A 43 0.88 -15.51 10.73
N ASP A 44 1.25 -16.68 10.19
CA ASP A 44 1.06 -17.97 10.85
C ASP A 44 2.19 -18.23 11.86
N ILE A 45 1.89 -18.05 13.15
CA ILE A 45 2.84 -18.24 14.25
C ILE A 45 2.46 -19.57 14.90
N LYS A 46 3.44 -20.43 15.21
CA LYS A 46 3.17 -21.69 15.91
C LYS A 46 2.40 -21.45 17.21
N GLN A 47 1.80 -22.53 17.70
CA GLN A 47 0.96 -22.53 18.90
C GLN A 47 1.72 -21.97 20.10
N CYS A 48 1.10 -21.02 20.80
CA CYS A 48 1.64 -20.37 21.99
C CYS A 48 0.80 -20.81 23.20
N ASN A 49 1.43 -21.06 24.34
CA ASN A 49 0.70 -21.38 25.58
C ASN A 49 0.25 -20.13 26.36
N LEU A 50 0.71 -18.93 25.99
CA LEU A 50 0.33 -17.68 26.64
C LEU A 50 0.23 -16.54 25.63
N ILE A 51 -0.89 -15.85 25.65
CA ILE A 51 -1.14 -14.63 24.88
C ILE A 51 -1.47 -13.50 25.85
N ILE A 52 -0.71 -12.41 25.79
CA ILE A 52 -0.96 -11.22 26.60
C ILE A 52 -1.32 -10.06 25.65
N LYS A 53 -2.51 -9.51 25.82
CA LYS A 53 -2.97 -8.30 25.12
C LYS A 53 -2.74 -7.12 26.04
N TYR A 54 -1.87 -6.20 25.65
CA TYR A 54 -1.61 -4.99 26.43
C TYR A 54 -2.39 -3.82 25.84
N ASN A 55 -3.43 -3.38 26.54
CA ASN A 55 -4.34 -2.29 26.19
C ASN A 55 -4.80 -2.25 24.71
N ASN A 56 -5.04 -3.42 24.12
CA ASN A 56 -5.36 -3.53 22.69
C ASN A 56 -6.42 -4.61 22.43
N VAL A 57 -7.54 -4.18 21.86
CA VAL A 57 -8.69 -5.01 21.49
C VAL A 57 -9.02 -4.80 20.01
N GLY A 58 -9.11 -5.91 19.28
CA GLY A 58 -9.48 -5.95 17.87
C GLY A 58 -10.97 -6.16 17.66
N SER A 59 -11.33 -6.72 16.51
CA SER A 59 -12.70 -7.22 16.23
C SER A 59 -12.94 -8.61 16.84
N GLU A 60 -14.19 -9.06 16.84
CA GLU A 60 -14.59 -10.43 17.21
C GLU A 60 -13.85 -11.49 16.38
N ARG A 61 -13.65 -11.26 15.07
CA ARG A 61 -12.82 -12.12 14.22
C ARG A 61 -11.40 -12.25 14.76
N THR A 62 -10.82 -11.12 15.14
CA THR A 62 -9.45 -11.05 15.64
C THR A 62 -9.30 -11.76 16.99
N MET A 63 -10.28 -11.59 17.87
CA MET A 63 -10.36 -12.31 19.14
C MET A 63 -10.39 -13.83 18.95
N ILE A 64 -11.23 -14.33 18.04
CA ILE A 64 -11.33 -15.76 17.72
C ILE A 64 -10.00 -16.29 17.15
N GLN A 65 -9.39 -15.57 16.22
CA GLN A 65 -8.10 -15.94 15.62
C GLN A 65 -6.98 -16.00 16.67
N ARG A 66 -6.90 -15.01 17.57
CA ARG A 66 -5.95 -14.99 18.70
C ARG A 66 -6.15 -16.21 19.60
N ARG A 67 -7.39 -16.52 19.98
CA ARG A 67 -7.70 -17.73 20.78
C ARG A 67 -7.27 -19.00 20.05
N GLY A 68 -7.41 -19.02 18.73
CA GLY A 68 -6.90 -20.08 17.86
C GLY A 68 -5.36 -20.24 17.84
N ARG A 69 -4.58 -19.33 18.42
CA ARG A 69 -3.11 -19.50 18.59
C ARG A 69 -2.75 -20.14 19.94
N ALA A 70 -3.70 -20.20 20.87
CA ALA A 70 -3.56 -20.74 22.23
C ALA A 70 -4.44 -21.99 22.42
N ARG A 71 -4.18 -23.05 21.64
CA ARG A 71 -5.03 -24.27 21.60
C ARG A 71 -4.59 -25.39 22.54
N ASP A 72 -3.37 -25.37 23.07
CA ASP A 72 -2.93 -26.40 24.03
C ASP A 72 -3.78 -26.34 25.31
N LYS A 73 -4.03 -27.50 25.92
CA LYS A 73 -4.96 -27.67 27.06
C LYS A 73 -4.75 -26.71 28.24
N ASN A 74 -3.55 -26.15 28.39
CA ASN A 74 -3.18 -25.25 29.48
C ASN A 74 -2.89 -23.81 29.02
N SER A 75 -3.30 -23.46 27.80
CA SER A 75 -3.01 -22.14 27.25
C SER A 75 -3.87 -21.06 27.89
N LYS A 76 -3.32 -19.85 28.05
CA LYS A 76 -4.03 -18.70 28.62
C LYS A 76 -4.00 -17.51 27.68
N ALA A 77 -5.11 -16.78 27.61
CA ALA A 77 -5.19 -15.48 26.97
C ALA A 77 -5.58 -14.42 28.02
N ILE A 78 -4.74 -13.41 28.20
CA ILE A 78 -4.90 -12.38 29.23
C ILE A 78 -5.05 -11.02 28.55
N LEU A 79 -6.05 -10.25 28.97
CA LEU A 79 -6.18 -8.83 28.61
C LEU A 79 -5.70 -7.98 29.80
N LEU A 80 -4.70 -7.15 29.56
CA LEU A 80 -4.28 -6.10 30.47
C LEU A 80 -4.90 -4.79 29.96
N ALA A 81 -6.10 -4.47 30.41
CA ALA A 81 -6.80 -3.23 30.07
C ALA A 81 -6.36 -2.09 31.00
N LEU A 82 -6.12 -0.91 30.44
CA LEU A 82 -5.78 0.30 31.20
C LEU A 82 -7.00 1.20 31.45
N ASP A 83 -8.10 0.95 30.73
CA ASP A 83 -9.38 1.62 30.92
C ASP A 83 -10.56 0.66 30.68
N SER A 84 -11.74 1.04 31.18
CA SER A 84 -12.96 0.22 31.10
C SER A 84 -13.53 0.10 29.69
N GLY A 85 -13.18 1.00 28.77
CA GLY A 85 -13.64 0.96 27.38
C GLY A 85 -13.04 -0.24 26.64
N VAL A 86 -11.76 -0.51 26.85
CA VAL A 86 -11.07 -1.66 26.29
C VAL A 86 -11.65 -2.99 26.80
N GLU A 87 -11.94 -3.09 28.10
CA GLU A 87 -12.60 -4.26 28.68
C GLU A 87 -14.00 -4.48 28.08
N GLN A 88 -14.80 -3.41 28.02
CA GLN A 88 -16.15 -3.45 27.46
C GLN A 88 -16.16 -3.89 25.99
N GLN A 89 -15.21 -3.40 25.19
CA GLN A 89 -15.10 -3.80 23.79
C GLN A 89 -14.76 -5.29 23.63
N GLU A 90 -13.90 -5.85 24.50
CA GLU A 90 -13.60 -7.29 24.46
C GLU A 90 -14.83 -8.11 24.85
N PHE A 91 -15.61 -7.66 25.83
CA PHE A 91 -16.87 -8.31 26.22
C PHE A 91 -17.91 -8.28 25.10
N GLU A 92 -18.01 -7.16 24.37
CA GLU A 92 -18.85 -7.06 23.19
C GLU A 92 -18.41 -8.02 22.08
N ASN A 93 -17.11 -8.22 21.89
CA ASN A 93 -16.59 -9.18 20.93
C ASN A 93 -16.99 -10.63 21.29
N PHE A 94 -17.01 -10.99 22.58
CA PHE A 94 -17.54 -12.29 23.03
C PHE A 94 -19.02 -12.46 22.68
N LYS A 95 -19.83 -11.42 22.89
CA LYS A 95 -21.25 -11.45 22.51
C LYS A 95 -21.44 -11.58 21.00
N LYS A 96 -20.67 -10.84 20.20
CA LYS A 96 -20.71 -10.93 18.73
C LYS A 96 -20.34 -12.33 18.25
N GLU A 97 -19.36 -12.99 18.88
CA GLU A 97 -19.04 -14.38 18.55
C GLU A 97 -20.22 -15.32 18.82
N GLN A 98 -20.89 -15.19 19.98
CA GLN A 98 -22.07 -15.99 20.30
C GLN A 98 -23.20 -15.77 19.28
N MET A 99 -23.52 -14.52 18.97
CA MET A 99 -24.49 -14.17 17.95
C MET A 99 -24.12 -14.74 16.57
N MET A 100 -22.84 -14.71 16.20
CA MET A 100 -22.36 -15.31 14.94
C MET A 100 -22.62 -16.82 14.91
N GLN A 101 -22.34 -17.53 16.01
CA GLN A 101 -22.60 -18.97 16.10
C GLN A 101 -24.09 -19.30 16.01
N GLU A 102 -24.95 -18.50 16.64
CA GLU A 102 -26.40 -18.61 16.55
C GLU A 102 -26.88 -18.39 15.11
N CYS A 103 -26.46 -17.30 14.47
CA CYS A 103 -26.77 -17.03 13.07
C CYS A 103 -26.36 -18.18 12.13
N ILE A 104 -25.18 -18.79 12.35
CA ILE A 104 -24.73 -19.93 11.55
C ILE A 104 -25.67 -21.14 11.74
N LYS A 105 -26.07 -21.43 12.98
CA LYS A 105 -27.02 -22.52 13.26
C LYS A 105 -28.37 -22.25 12.60
N ASP A 106 -28.88 -21.03 12.70
CA ASP A 106 -30.14 -20.63 12.09
C ASP A 106 -30.10 -20.74 10.56
N LEU A 107 -28.96 -20.39 9.94
CA LEU A 107 -28.72 -20.58 8.51
C LEU A 107 -28.65 -22.06 8.11
N GLN A 108 -27.99 -22.90 8.91
CA GLN A 108 -27.91 -24.35 8.68
C GLN A 108 -29.24 -25.07 8.86
N ALA A 109 -30.17 -24.48 9.63
CA ALA A 109 -31.52 -25.01 9.81
C ALA A 109 -32.50 -24.64 8.67
N GLN A 110 -32.10 -23.76 7.74
CA GLN A 110 -32.93 -23.40 6.59
C GLN A 110 -33.00 -24.53 5.57
N THR A 111 -34.07 -24.56 4.77
CA THR A 111 -34.16 -25.45 3.62
C THR A 111 -33.30 -24.93 2.46
N ASP A 112 -32.85 -25.85 1.60
CA ASP A 112 -32.07 -25.51 0.41
C ASP A 112 -32.77 -24.47 -0.48
N ASP A 113 -34.09 -24.56 -0.64
CA ASP A 113 -34.87 -23.60 -1.45
C ASP A 113 -34.93 -22.20 -0.82
N ALA A 114 -35.11 -22.12 0.50
CA ALA A 114 -35.08 -20.85 1.22
C ALA A 114 -33.68 -20.21 1.14
N MET A 115 -32.62 -21.01 1.27
CA MET A 115 -31.24 -20.55 1.17
C MET A 115 -30.93 -20.06 -0.25
N ARG A 116 -31.34 -20.79 -1.30
CA ARG A 116 -31.17 -20.37 -2.71
C ARG A 116 -31.85 -19.03 -2.99
N LYS A 117 -33.07 -18.83 -2.46
CA LYS A 117 -33.79 -17.56 -2.59
C LYS A 117 -33.03 -16.41 -1.91
N MET A 118 -32.58 -16.59 -0.67
CA MET A 118 -31.79 -15.56 0.05
C MET A 118 -30.49 -15.21 -0.69
N ILE A 119 -29.81 -16.19 -1.28
CA ILE A 119 -28.59 -15.96 -2.08
C ILE A 119 -28.93 -15.17 -3.34
N SER A 120 -30.01 -15.51 -4.04
CA SER A 120 -30.46 -14.79 -5.24
C SER A 120 -30.77 -13.32 -4.92
N ASP A 121 -31.59 -13.07 -3.91
CA ASP A 121 -32.00 -11.72 -3.49
C ASP A 121 -30.78 -10.89 -3.05
N THR A 122 -29.85 -11.50 -2.31
CA THR A 122 -28.61 -10.84 -1.88
C THR A 122 -27.72 -10.52 -3.07
N THR A 123 -27.59 -11.44 -4.02
CA THR A 123 -26.79 -11.26 -5.23
C THR A 123 -27.34 -10.12 -6.09
N GLU A 124 -28.65 -10.04 -6.26
CA GLU A 124 -29.31 -8.96 -7.00
C GLU A 124 -29.12 -7.61 -6.31
N ARG A 125 -29.27 -7.56 -4.98
CA ARG A 125 -28.98 -6.35 -4.19
C ARG A 125 -27.53 -5.88 -4.37
N LEU A 126 -26.57 -6.80 -4.32
CA LEU A 126 -25.15 -6.49 -4.50
C LEU A 126 -24.85 -6.00 -5.93
N LYS A 127 -25.49 -6.60 -6.95
CA LYS A 127 -25.39 -6.13 -8.34
C LYS A 127 -25.88 -4.69 -8.48
N ARG A 128 -27.06 -4.37 -7.94
CA ARG A 128 -27.61 -3.00 -7.95
C ARG A 128 -26.65 -2.00 -7.27
N GLN A 129 -26.10 -2.34 -6.11
CA GLN A 129 -25.11 -1.49 -5.43
C GLN A 129 -23.80 -1.32 -6.22
N MET A 130 -23.38 -2.31 -7.01
CA MET A 130 -22.23 -2.16 -7.91
C MET A 130 -22.53 -1.24 -9.08
N GLU A 131 -23.72 -1.36 -9.68
CA GLU A 131 -24.18 -0.50 -10.78
C GLU A 131 -24.32 0.95 -10.33
N GLU A 132 -24.92 1.19 -9.16
CA GLU A 132 -25.02 2.53 -8.54
C GLU A 132 -23.64 3.14 -8.30
N ARG A 133 -22.69 2.38 -7.73
CA ARG A 133 -21.30 2.85 -7.54
C ARG A 133 -20.61 3.19 -8.84
N LYS A 134 -20.77 2.35 -9.87
CA LYS A 134 -20.19 2.59 -11.19
C LYS A 134 -20.80 3.82 -11.87
N ALA A 135 -22.11 4.04 -11.71
CA ALA A 135 -22.79 5.23 -12.20
C ALA A 135 -22.29 6.50 -11.50
N GLN A 136 -22.14 6.47 -10.17
CA GLN A 136 -21.58 7.58 -9.39
C GLN A 136 -20.14 7.90 -9.80
N GLU A 137 -19.30 6.90 -10.00
CA GLU A 137 -17.91 7.08 -10.46
C GLU A 137 -17.88 7.69 -11.86
N GLN A 138 -18.74 7.22 -12.77
CA GLN A 138 -18.84 7.76 -14.12
C GLN A 138 -19.34 9.21 -14.14
N ASP A 139 -20.34 9.54 -13.32
CA ASP A 139 -20.84 10.91 -13.16
C ASP A 139 -19.74 11.85 -12.65
N LEU A 140 -19.01 11.43 -11.61
CA LEU A 140 -17.87 12.18 -11.10
C LEU A 140 -16.81 12.39 -12.19
N ARG A 141 -16.46 11.33 -12.92
CA ARG A 141 -15.48 11.40 -14.01
C ARG A 141 -15.92 12.38 -15.11
N ASN A 142 -17.21 12.42 -15.43
CA ASN A 142 -17.77 13.37 -16.39
C ASN A 142 -17.68 14.82 -15.89
N ARG A 143 -18.02 15.07 -14.61
CA ARG A 143 -17.91 16.41 -13.99
C ARG A 143 -16.50 16.97 -13.98
N LEU A 144 -15.49 16.11 -13.85
CA LEU A 144 -14.08 16.52 -13.82
C LEU A 144 -13.39 16.54 -15.19
N LYS A 145 -14.07 16.13 -16.27
CA LYS A 145 -13.46 15.86 -17.58
C LYS A 145 -12.76 17.06 -18.21
N GLU A 146 -13.41 18.24 -18.16
CA GLU A 146 -12.89 19.45 -18.81
C GLU A 146 -11.93 20.25 -17.91
N ARG A 147 -11.82 19.89 -16.63
CA ARG A 147 -10.99 20.63 -15.66
C ARG A 147 -9.52 20.31 -15.85
N LYS A 148 -8.73 21.34 -16.08
CA LYS A 148 -7.29 21.25 -16.36
C LYS A 148 -6.51 22.03 -15.32
N TYR A 149 -5.34 21.51 -14.95
CA TYR A 149 -4.51 22.12 -13.92
C TYR A 149 -3.04 22.14 -14.32
N GLU A 150 -2.33 23.17 -13.90
CA GLU A 150 -0.88 23.16 -13.76
C GLU A 150 -0.52 22.56 -12.40
N LEU A 151 0.46 21.65 -12.40
CA LEU A 151 1.08 21.12 -11.21
C LEU A 151 2.37 21.92 -10.99
N LYS A 152 2.41 22.70 -9.91
CA LYS A 152 3.48 23.66 -9.63
C LYS A 152 4.25 23.24 -8.39
N CYS A 153 5.54 23.58 -8.34
CA CYS A 153 6.36 23.34 -7.16
C CYS A 153 5.79 24.09 -5.95
N ARG A 154 5.66 23.43 -4.80
CA ARG A 154 5.11 24.05 -3.58
C ARG A 154 5.88 25.29 -3.09
N VAL A 155 7.18 25.35 -3.36
CA VAL A 155 8.08 26.40 -2.84
C VAL A 155 8.26 27.55 -3.82
N CYS A 156 8.75 27.27 -5.03
CA CYS A 156 9.05 28.33 -6.01
C CYS A 156 7.92 28.59 -7.01
N SER A 157 6.81 27.85 -6.92
CA SER A 157 5.68 27.94 -7.85
C SER A 157 6.04 27.81 -9.33
N SER A 158 7.19 27.22 -9.67
CA SER A 158 7.51 26.88 -11.06
C SER A 158 6.59 25.77 -11.56
N VAL A 159 6.12 25.88 -12.81
CA VAL A 159 5.29 24.83 -13.44
C VAL A 159 6.12 23.58 -13.68
N ILE A 160 5.72 22.46 -13.07
CA ILE A 160 6.40 21.16 -13.17
C ILE A 160 5.74 20.26 -14.20
N SER A 161 4.41 20.23 -14.26
CA SER A 161 3.65 19.44 -15.24
C SER A 161 2.25 20.03 -15.36
N LYS A 162 1.42 19.39 -16.17
CA LYS A 162 -0.02 19.64 -16.22
C LYS A 162 -0.79 18.36 -15.93
N SER A 163 -2.06 18.49 -15.55
CA SER A 163 -2.91 17.40 -15.12
C SER A 163 -3.08 16.30 -16.17
N MET A 164 -3.17 16.68 -17.45
CA MET A 164 -3.35 15.71 -18.54
C MET A 164 -2.14 14.80 -18.80
N GLU A 165 -0.97 15.18 -18.26
CA GLU A 165 0.26 14.38 -18.33
C GLU A 165 0.42 13.46 -17.11
N VAL A 166 -0.54 13.46 -16.18
CA VAL A 166 -0.49 12.60 -14.99
C VAL A 166 -1.15 11.25 -15.29
N ARG A 167 -0.47 10.16 -14.94
CA ARG A 167 -0.99 8.79 -15.04
C ARG A 167 -0.81 8.04 -13.72
N ARG A 168 -1.62 7.01 -13.52
CA ARG A 168 -1.50 6.10 -12.37
C ARG A 168 -0.82 4.80 -12.79
N ILE A 169 0.22 4.40 -12.05
CA ILE A 169 0.90 3.10 -12.17
C ILE A 169 0.76 2.31 -10.87
N ALA A 170 0.68 0.98 -10.97
CA ALA A 170 0.58 0.07 -9.83
C ALA A 170 -0.45 0.52 -8.77
N GLU A 171 -1.61 1.02 -9.24
CA GLU A 171 -2.77 1.47 -8.46
C GLU A 171 -2.59 2.64 -7.49
N SER A 172 -1.36 3.00 -7.13
CA SER A 172 -1.07 3.91 -6.01
C SER A 172 0.00 4.97 -6.30
N SER A 173 0.70 4.86 -7.43
CA SER A 173 1.76 5.80 -7.81
C SER A 173 1.29 6.71 -8.95
N TYR A 174 1.50 8.01 -8.80
CA TYR A 174 1.05 9.04 -9.74
C TYR A 174 2.25 9.64 -10.43
N VAL A 175 2.40 9.37 -11.73
CA VAL A 175 3.59 9.70 -12.52
C VAL A 175 3.31 10.79 -13.54
N CYS A 176 4.34 11.55 -13.87
CA CYS A 176 4.34 12.50 -14.98
C CYS A 176 4.82 11.80 -16.25
N CYS A 177 4.02 11.87 -17.31
CA CYS A 177 4.32 11.31 -18.63
C CYS A 177 4.74 12.39 -19.67
N ASP A 178 5.07 13.60 -19.21
CA ASP A 178 5.68 14.62 -20.06
C ASP A 178 7.17 14.34 -20.25
N LYS A 179 7.55 13.93 -21.47
CA LYS A 179 8.93 13.65 -21.85
C LYS A 179 9.91 14.80 -21.59
N THR A 180 9.45 16.04 -21.52
CA THR A 180 10.28 17.23 -21.33
C THR A 180 10.53 17.57 -19.85
N VAL A 181 9.87 16.86 -18.92
CA VAL A 181 9.93 17.12 -17.48
C VAL A 181 11.35 17.07 -16.90
N TRP A 182 12.19 16.20 -17.46
CA TRP A 182 13.57 16.01 -17.03
C TRP A 182 14.46 17.23 -17.29
N LYS A 183 14.12 18.08 -18.27
CA LYS A 183 14.90 19.31 -18.57
C LYS A 183 14.70 20.42 -17.54
N ARG A 184 13.60 20.36 -16.79
CA ARG A 184 13.19 21.37 -15.80
C ARG A 184 13.21 20.87 -14.35
N THR A 185 13.70 19.65 -14.14
CA THR A 185 13.83 19.02 -12.82
C THR A 185 15.17 18.33 -12.69
N GLU A 186 15.50 17.85 -11.51
CA GLU A 186 16.76 17.15 -11.23
C GLU A 186 16.49 15.82 -10.52
N ILE A 187 17.49 14.94 -10.57
CA ILE A 187 17.44 13.59 -10.00
C ILE A 187 18.58 13.46 -9.00
N ILE A 188 18.25 13.07 -7.77
CA ILE A 188 19.22 12.79 -6.72
C ILE A 188 19.18 11.29 -6.42
N LEU A 189 20.24 10.56 -6.78
CA LEU A 189 20.31 9.12 -6.58
C LEU A 189 20.20 8.77 -5.09
N THR A 190 19.32 7.82 -4.76
CA THR A 190 19.18 7.34 -3.38
C THR A 190 20.30 6.36 -3.05
N LYS A 191 20.65 6.24 -1.76
CA LYS A 191 21.69 5.29 -1.31
C LYS A 191 21.28 3.83 -1.54
N ARG A 192 20.00 3.50 -1.33
CA ARG A 192 19.45 2.14 -1.49
C ARG A 192 18.12 2.19 -2.23
N PRO A 193 18.00 1.51 -3.39
CA PRO A 193 16.74 1.41 -4.09
C PRO A 193 15.77 0.49 -3.33
N THR A 194 14.48 0.71 -3.51
CA THR A 194 13.42 -0.11 -2.91
C THR A 194 12.48 -0.60 -3.99
N LYS A 195 12.10 -1.88 -3.93
CA LYS A 195 11.13 -2.49 -4.84
C LYS A 195 9.84 -2.81 -4.10
N LEU A 196 8.72 -2.44 -4.70
CA LEU A 196 7.39 -2.82 -4.27
C LEU A 196 6.60 -3.26 -5.50
N ASN A 197 6.17 -4.53 -5.52
CA ASN A 197 5.55 -5.15 -6.69
C ASN A 197 6.44 -4.98 -7.95
N HIS A 198 5.87 -4.45 -9.04
CA HIS A 198 6.56 -4.20 -10.30
C HIS A 198 7.19 -2.81 -10.41
N VAL A 199 7.31 -2.08 -9.30
CA VAL A 199 7.79 -0.70 -9.27
C VAL A 199 9.05 -0.61 -8.41
N ILE A 200 10.10 -0.01 -8.97
CA ILE A 200 11.38 0.18 -8.28
C ILE A 200 11.63 1.67 -8.10
N ASN A 201 11.70 2.12 -6.85
CA ASN A 201 12.15 3.46 -6.51
C ASN A 201 13.68 3.51 -6.52
N CYS A 202 14.24 4.36 -7.38
CA CYS A 202 15.68 4.45 -7.63
C CYS A 202 16.30 5.75 -7.11
N ALA A 203 15.54 6.85 -7.07
CA ALA A 203 16.07 8.17 -6.77
C ALA A 203 15.00 9.12 -6.21
N GLU A 204 15.45 10.23 -5.66
CA GLU A 204 14.60 11.36 -5.30
C GLU A 204 14.46 12.30 -6.50
N TRP A 205 13.24 12.74 -6.76
CA TRP A 205 12.92 13.67 -7.85
C TRP A 205 12.73 15.07 -7.27
N VAL A 206 13.51 16.04 -7.75
CA VAL A 206 13.57 17.38 -7.15
C VAL A 206 13.37 18.49 -8.18
N CYS A 207 12.85 19.61 -7.71
CA CYS A 207 12.77 20.85 -8.48
C CYS A 207 14.14 21.53 -8.51
N LYS A 208 14.40 22.39 -9.51
CA LYS A 208 15.61 23.21 -9.59
C LYS A 208 15.84 24.16 -8.41
N CYS A 209 14.79 24.47 -7.63
CA CYS A 209 14.93 25.22 -6.39
C CYS A 209 15.39 24.35 -5.19
N GLY A 210 15.63 23.06 -5.39
CA GLY A 210 16.00 22.09 -4.35
C GLY A 210 14.82 21.42 -3.64
N GLN A 211 13.58 21.86 -3.87
CA GLN A 211 12.41 21.22 -3.26
C GLN A 211 12.19 19.81 -3.81
N ALA A 212 12.07 18.82 -2.92
CA ALA A 212 11.65 17.48 -3.29
C ALA A 212 10.23 17.48 -3.88
N LEU A 213 10.08 16.94 -5.09
CA LEU A 213 8.80 16.78 -5.80
C LEU A 213 8.22 15.38 -5.61
N GLY A 214 9.07 14.38 -5.40
CA GLY A 214 8.69 13.00 -5.16
C GLY A 214 9.84 12.03 -5.42
N THR A 215 9.59 10.97 -6.17
CA THR A 215 10.55 9.87 -6.38
C THR A 215 10.68 9.53 -7.85
N VAL A 216 11.82 9.01 -8.26
CA VAL A 216 12.03 8.45 -9.59
C VAL A 216 11.80 6.94 -9.54
N LEU A 217 10.80 6.50 -10.29
CA LEU A 217 10.36 5.11 -10.35
C LEU A 217 10.79 4.47 -11.66
N ARG A 218 11.10 3.18 -11.60
CA ARG A 218 11.23 2.31 -12.77
C ARG A 218 10.08 1.32 -12.81
N TYR A 219 9.42 1.29 -13.97
CA TYR A 219 8.25 0.49 -14.24
C TYR A 219 8.28 0.05 -15.71
N SER A 220 8.14 -1.26 -15.96
CA SER A 220 8.21 -1.85 -17.31
C SER A 220 9.44 -1.39 -18.11
N ASN A 221 10.61 -1.36 -17.46
CA ASN A 221 11.88 -0.89 -18.03
C ASN A 221 11.87 0.57 -18.52
N VAL A 222 11.00 1.43 -17.99
CA VAL A 222 10.97 2.86 -18.29
C VAL A 222 11.04 3.68 -17.01
N THR A 223 11.76 4.80 -17.06
CA THR A 223 11.91 5.76 -15.95
C THR A 223 10.76 6.76 -15.94
N PHE A 224 10.11 6.90 -14.79
CA PHE A 224 9.03 7.85 -14.54
C PHE A 224 9.30 8.71 -13.31
N PRO A 225 9.06 10.04 -13.37
CA PRO A 225 8.99 10.86 -12.18
C PRO A 225 7.62 10.70 -11.53
N ALA A 226 7.59 10.31 -10.26
CA ALA A 226 6.37 10.15 -9.47
C ALA A 226 6.23 11.30 -8.47
N PHE A 227 5.05 11.92 -8.48
CA PHE A 227 4.73 13.04 -7.62
C PHE A 227 4.40 12.60 -6.20
N ARG A 228 4.89 13.37 -5.22
CA ARG A 228 4.35 13.42 -3.87
C ARG A 228 3.33 14.57 -3.81
N ALA A 229 2.05 14.26 -3.61
CA ALA A 229 0.97 15.26 -3.64
C ALA A 229 1.23 16.47 -2.73
N GLN A 230 1.77 16.25 -1.54
CA GLN A 230 2.08 17.31 -0.56
C GLN A 230 3.20 18.28 -1.01
N CYS A 231 3.94 17.95 -2.06
CA CYS A 231 5.05 18.75 -2.59
C CYS A 231 4.67 19.60 -3.81
N ILE A 232 3.40 19.55 -4.23
CA ILE A 232 2.89 20.30 -5.37
C ILE A 232 1.69 21.15 -4.98
N ASN A 233 1.52 22.25 -5.70
CA ASN A 233 0.30 23.05 -5.71
C ASN A 233 -0.42 22.84 -7.04
N LEU A 234 -1.75 22.99 -7.07
CA LEU A 234 -2.54 22.95 -8.29
C LEU A 234 -3.03 24.34 -8.65
N LYS A 235 -2.87 24.75 -9.91
CA LYS A 235 -3.48 25.97 -10.44
C LYS A 235 -4.43 25.61 -11.57
N CYS A 236 -5.69 26.06 -11.52
CA CYS A 236 -6.66 25.81 -12.59
C CYS A 236 -6.21 26.47 -13.91
N ILE A 237 -6.55 25.87 -15.04
CA ILE A 237 -6.28 26.41 -16.38
C ILE A 237 -7.63 26.62 -17.08
N GLY A 238 -7.92 27.86 -17.49
CA GLY A 238 -9.10 28.21 -18.29
C GLY A 238 -10.02 29.21 -17.58
N ASP A 239 -11.29 29.21 -17.96
CA ASP A 239 -12.29 30.20 -17.51
C ASP A 239 -12.58 30.13 -16.00
N ASP A 240 -12.28 29.01 -15.37
CA ASP A 240 -12.36 28.80 -13.91
C ASP A 240 -11.04 29.15 -13.18
N ASP A 241 -10.09 29.85 -13.82
CA ASP A 241 -8.85 30.30 -13.15
C ASP A 241 -9.16 31.46 -12.20
N SER A 242 -9.38 31.14 -10.92
CA SER A 242 -9.46 32.13 -9.84
C SER A 242 -8.12 32.84 -9.57
N GLY A 243 -7.04 32.40 -10.22
CA GLY A 243 -5.68 32.85 -9.96
C GLY A 243 -5.05 32.19 -8.73
N GLU A 244 -5.84 31.53 -7.89
CA GLU A 244 -5.38 30.94 -6.63
C GLU A 244 -4.81 29.54 -6.80
N GLU A 245 -3.71 29.27 -6.10
CA GLU A 245 -3.10 27.94 -6.04
C GLU A 245 -3.73 27.12 -4.91
N ILE A 246 -4.23 25.92 -5.24
CA ILE A 246 -4.70 24.94 -4.28
C ILE A 246 -3.49 24.24 -3.65
N ARG A 247 -3.39 24.30 -2.33
CA ARG A 247 -2.24 23.80 -1.54
C ARG A 247 -2.62 22.60 -0.67
N ASN A 248 -1.61 21.91 -0.14
CA ASN A 248 -1.76 20.79 0.80
C ASN A 248 -2.64 19.65 0.26
N VAL A 249 -2.57 19.41 -1.05
CA VAL A 249 -3.40 18.42 -1.73
C VAL A 249 -3.02 16.98 -1.38
N LYS A 250 -4.01 16.09 -1.42
CA LYS A 250 -3.84 14.63 -1.35
C LYS A 250 -4.45 14.00 -2.60
N TRP A 251 -3.85 12.93 -3.11
CA TRP A 251 -4.33 12.27 -4.33
C TRP A 251 -5.81 11.85 -4.28
N GLY A 252 -6.28 11.36 -3.13
CA GLY A 252 -7.70 11.03 -2.96
C GLY A 252 -8.64 12.23 -3.10
N ASP A 253 -8.21 13.43 -2.70
CA ASP A 253 -9.00 14.65 -2.84
C ASP A 253 -8.91 15.19 -4.28
N ILE A 254 -7.71 15.10 -4.90
CA ILE A 254 -7.49 15.48 -6.30
C ILE A 254 -8.44 14.73 -7.23
N GLN A 255 -8.53 13.41 -7.08
CA GLN A 255 -9.39 12.57 -7.92
C GLN A 255 -10.90 12.78 -7.64
N LYS A 256 -11.27 13.32 -6.48
CA LYS A 256 -12.66 13.60 -6.12
C LYS A 256 -13.12 15.01 -6.49
N GLN A 257 -12.19 15.96 -6.60
CA GLN A 257 -12.56 17.38 -6.64
C GLN A 257 -11.88 18.19 -7.73
N HIS A 258 -10.86 17.66 -8.41
CA HIS A 258 -10.04 18.48 -9.32
C HIS A 258 -10.00 17.89 -10.72
N PHE A 259 -9.33 16.76 -10.94
CA PHE A 259 -9.20 16.18 -12.28
C PHE A 259 -9.07 14.66 -12.25
N ASN A 260 -9.42 14.04 -13.39
CA ASN A 260 -9.30 12.60 -13.57
C ASN A 260 -7.85 12.17 -13.77
N VAL A 261 -7.43 11.10 -13.09
CA VAL A 261 -6.14 10.45 -13.33
C VAL A 261 -6.37 9.07 -13.93
N ASP A 262 -6.02 8.92 -15.19
CA ASP A 262 -6.17 7.65 -15.89
C ASP A 262 -5.01 6.69 -15.63
N PRO A 263 -5.24 5.37 -15.71
CA PRO A 263 -4.16 4.38 -15.71
C PRO A 263 -3.17 4.66 -16.85
N ILE A 264 -1.90 4.32 -16.61
CA ILE A 264 -0.88 4.41 -17.65
C ILE A 264 -1.23 3.56 -18.87
N THR A 265 -0.97 4.10 -20.06
CA THR A 265 -1.16 3.40 -21.33
C THR A 265 0.18 2.98 -21.96
N ILE A 266 0.15 2.08 -22.94
CA ILE A 266 1.33 1.72 -23.74
C ILE A 266 1.91 2.96 -24.45
N GLN A 267 1.07 3.89 -24.88
CA GLN A 267 1.53 5.12 -25.52
C GLN A 267 2.31 6.00 -24.55
N ASP A 268 1.87 6.12 -23.30
CA ASP A 268 2.59 6.86 -22.26
C ASP A 268 3.97 6.22 -21.98
N ILE A 269 4.05 4.88 -21.94
CA ILE A 269 5.31 4.14 -21.78
C ILE A 269 6.25 4.43 -22.96
N LYS A 270 5.75 4.36 -24.20
CA LYS A 270 6.53 4.69 -25.40
C LYS A 270 7.02 6.14 -25.38
N ASN A 271 6.17 7.07 -24.95
CA ASN A 271 6.52 8.48 -24.83
C ASN A 271 7.65 8.71 -23.84
N MET A 272 7.70 7.94 -22.76
CA MET A 272 8.69 8.09 -21.68
C MET A 272 9.96 7.24 -21.87
N ALA A 273 9.93 6.18 -22.68
CA ALA A 273 11.02 5.21 -22.82
C ALA A 273 12.41 5.82 -23.09
N ASN A 274 12.49 6.88 -23.88
CA ASN A 274 13.74 7.58 -24.19
C ASN A 274 13.77 9.03 -23.70
N ALA A 275 12.82 9.41 -22.84
CA ALA A 275 12.67 10.79 -22.38
C ALA A 275 13.89 11.28 -21.57
N LEU A 276 14.63 10.38 -20.92
CA LEU A 276 15.82 10.69 -20.12
C LEU A 276 17.15 10.44 -20.88
N LYS A 277 17.13 10.27 -22.21
CA LYS A 277 18.34 9.99 -23.03
C LYS A 277 18.63 11.11 -24.06
N TYR A 278 18.48 12.38 -23.66
CA TYR A 278 18.61 13.54 -24.57
C TYR A 278 20.01 14.18 -24.64
N ASP A 279 20.87 13.98 -23.64
CA ASP A 279 22.28 14.37 -23.66
C ASP A 279 23.15 13.35 -22.90
N ASP A 280 24.47 13.52 -22.89
CA ASP A 280 25.39 12.54 -22.28
C ASP A 280 25.20 12.45 -20.76
N LYS A 281 24.93 13.57 -20.10
CA LYS A 281 24.65 13.60 -18.66
C LYS A 281 23.36 12.84 -18.34
N SER A 282 22.31 13.01 -19.15
CA SER A 282 21.03 12.33 -18.95
C SER A 282 21.15 10.82 -19.20
N ARG A 283 21.95 10.40 -20.20
CA ARG A 283 22.28 8.99 -20.46
C ARG A 283 23.03 8.36 -19.30
N GLU A 284 23.99 9.07 -18.71
CA GLU A 284 24.70 8.61 -17.51
C GLU A 284 23.75 8.43 -16.33
N ILE A 285 22.83 9.38 -16.11
CA ILE A 285 21.80 9.26 -15.07
C ILE A 285 20.91 8.04 -15.32
N GLU A 286 20.41 7.83 -16.54
CA GLU A 286 19.57 6.67 -16.88
C GLU A 286 20.33 5.35 -16.67
N THR A 287 21.62 5.28 -17.05
CA THR A 287 22.49 4.11 -16.79
C THR A 287 22.62 3.85 -15.29
N ASN A 288 22.79 4.91 -14.48
CA ASN A 288 22.83 4.78 -13.02
C ASN A 288 21.49 4.28 -12.47
N LEU A 289 20.34 4.71 -13.01
CA LEU A 289 19.03 4.22 -12.60
C LEU A 289 18.80 2.76 -12.99
N GLU A 290 19.24 2.32 -14.18
CA GLU A 290 19.23 0.92 -14.62
C GLU A 290 20.09 0.04 -13.67
N ALA A 291 21.25 0.55 -13.22
CA ALA A 291 22.07 -0.12 -12.21
C ALA A 291 21.35 -0.23 -10.85
N ARG A 292 20.57 0.79 -10.45
CA ARG A 292 19.74 0.74 -9.23
C ARG A 292 18.60 -0.27 -9.34
N GLU A 293 17.96 -0.36 -10.50
CA GLU A 293 16.96 -1.40 -10.79
C GLU A 293 17.57 -2.80 -10.65
N THR A 294 18.74 -3.02 -11.26
CA THR A 294 19.47 -4.30 -11.16
C THR A 294 19.81 -4.63 -9.71
N MET A 295 20.32 -3.66 -8.95
CA MET A 295 20.61 -3.82 -7.52
C MET A 295 19.36 -4.19 -6.71
N ALA A 296 18.23 -3.53 -6.95
CA ALA A 296 16.97 -3.81 -6.26
C ALA A 296 16.46 -5.23 -6.54
N ASN A 297 16.52 -5.66 -7.81
CA ASN A 297 16.16 -7.02 -8.21
C ASN A 297 17.10 -8.06 -7.59
N GLN A 298 18.40 -7.79 -7.55
CA GLN A 298 19.37 -8.69 -6.92
C GLN A 298 19.12 -8.83 -5.41
N ILE A 299 18.84 -7.73 -4.70
CA ILE A 299 18.48 -7.76 -3.28
C ILE A 299 17.24 -8.63 -3.03
N GLU A 300 16.25 -8.59 -3.93
CA GLU A 300 15.04 -9.42 -3.81
C GLU A 300 15.33 -10.90 -4.09
N ILE A 301 16.15 -11.20 -5.10
CA ILE A 301 16.61 -12.56 -5.41
C ILE A 301 17.41 -13.14 -4.24
N ASP A 302 18.33 -12.37 -3.66
CA ASP A 302 19.15 -12.81 -2.54
C ASP A 302 18.29 -13.09 -1.32
N LYS A 303 17.31 -12.23 -1.02
CA LYS A 303 16.30 -12.49 0.01
C LYS A 303 15.52 -13.77 -0.26
N TYR A 304 15.14 -14.04 -1.51
CA TYR A 304 14.45 -15.28 -1.87
C TYR A 304 15.34 -16.51 -1.69
N LYS A 305 16.59 -16.47 -2.18
CA LYS A 305 17.56 -17.57 -2.03
C LYS A 305 17.86 -17.86 -0.57
N GLU A 306 18.03 -16.82 0.24
CA GLU A 306 18.27 -16.97 1.66
C GLU A 306 17.07 -17.60 2.37
N ARG A 307 15.84 -17.24 2.01
CA ARG A 307 14.62 -17.91 2.48
C ARG A 307 14.60 -19.39 2.08
N SER A 308 14.86 -19.72 0.81
CA SER A 308 14.88 -21.09 0.34
C SER A 308 15.98 -21.93 1.01
N ARG A 309 17.16 -21.35 1.28
CA ARG A 309 18.24 -22.02 2.01
C ARG A 309 17.83 -22.32 3.45
N ARG A 310 17.32 -21.31 4.17
CA ARG A 310 16.82 -21.49 5.55
C ARG A 310 15.70 -22.51 5.64
N GLN A 311 14.83 -22.59 4.62
CA GLN A 311 13.77 -23.59 4.54
C GLN A 311 14.30 -25.00 4.26
N LYS A 312 15.33 -25.16 3.42
CA LYS A 312 15.96 -26.46 3.16
C LYS A 312 16.78 -26.98 4.34
N GLU A 313 17.54 -26.10 5.00
CA GLU A 313 18.26 -26.42 6.25
C GLU A 313 17.29 -26.82 7.36
N HIS A 314 16.05 -26.31 7.34
CA HIS A 314 15.00 -26.72 8.26
C HIS A 314 14.50 -28.15 8.02
N ILE A 315 14.32 -28.56 6.75
CA ILE A 315 13.85 -29.91 6.40
C ILE A 315 14.90 -30.96 6.78
N THR A 316 16.19 -30.64 6.66
CA THR A 316 17.30 -31.57 6.96
C THR A 316 17.61 -31.71 8.46
N LEU A 317 17.02 -30.88 9.32
CA LEU A 317 17.16 -30.99 10.79
C LEU A 317 15.94 -31.67 11.46
N GLU A 318 14.87 -31.93 10.70
CA GLU A 318 13.66 -32.63 11.15
C GLU A 318 13.61 -34.12 10.72
N GLU A 319 14.60 -34.58 9.94
CA GLU A 319 14.88 -36.00 9.63
C GLU A 319 15.98 -36.56 10.54
#